data_AF-A0A822FH61-F1
#
_entry.id   AF-A0A822FH61-F1
#
_cell.length_a   1.000
_cell.length_b   1.000
_cell.length_c   1.000
_cell.angle_alpha   90.00
_cell.angle_beta   90.00
_cell.angle_gamma   90.00
#
_symmetry.space_group_name_H-M   'P 1'
#
loop_
_entity.id
_entity.type
_entity.pdbx_description
1 polymer ?
#
loop_
_entity_poly.entity_id
_entity_poly.type
_entity_poly.pdbx_seq_one_letter_code
_entity_poly.pdbx_strand_id
1 'polypeptide(L)' 'MLNRGLRLLDMEAMSKLGFFIRSLHLQLKQLHQEQATNLQKPFTVYRGQGMNKEDFQNLLDSQGGLLSFNNFLS' A
#
# COMPACT_ATOMS: atom_id res chain seq x y z
N MET A 1 -12.97 3.30 0.37
CA MET A 1 -13.29 3.48 -1.07
C MET A 1 -12.04 3.60 -1.92
N LEU A 2 -11.12 4.53 -1.61
CA LEU A 2 -9.83 4.70 -2.33
C LEU A 2 -9.01 3.41 -2.50
N ASN A 3 -8.58 2.80 -1.39
CA ASN A 3 -7.77 1.56 -1.43
C ASN A 3 -8.49 0.38 -2.09
N ARG A 4 -9.83 0.35 -2.04
CA ARG A 4 -10.63 -0.66 -2.75
C ARG A 4 -10.62 -0.40 -4.25
N GLY A 5 -10.83 0.85 -4.68
CA GLY A 5 -10.76 1.23 -6.09
C GLY A 5 -9.39 0.96 -6.69
N LEU A 6 -8.32 1.31 -5.97
CA LEU A 6 -6.95 1.00 -6.35
C LEU A 6 -6.67 -0.51 -6.41
N ARG A 7 -7.14 -1.29 -5.42
CA ARG A 7 -6.96 -2.75 -5.39
C ARG A 7 -7.67 -3.45 -6.54
N LEU A 8 -8.85 -2.97 -6.91
CA LEU A 8 -9.68 -3.53 -7.98
C LEU A 8 -9.37 -2.89 -9.35
N LEU A 9 -8.43 -1.94 -9.41
CA LEU A 9 -8.11 -1.15 -10.62
C LEU A 9 -9.36 -0.51 -11.26
N ASP A 10 -10.27 -0.04 -10.42
CA ASP A 10 -11.50 0.63 -10.83
C ASP A 10 -11.19 2.01 -11.39
N MET A 11 -11.12 2.10 -12.72
CA MET A 11 -10.74 3.33 -13.44
C MET A 11 -11.70 4.49 -13.19
N GLU A 12 -12.99 4.23 -13.03
CA GLU A 12 -13.98 5.27 -12.76
C GLU A 12 -13.76 5.86 -11.36
N ALA A 13 -13.61 4.98 -10.35
CA ALA A 13 -13.30 5.40 -9.00
C ALA A 13 -11.95 6.12 -8.90
N MET A 14 -10.92 5.61 -9.58
CA MET A 14 -9.59 6.23 -9.62
C MET A 14 -9.63 7.61 -10.28
N SER A 15 -10.42 7.78 -11.33
CA SER A 15 -10.58 9.07 -12.01
C SER A 15 -11.29 10.09 -11.11
N LYS A 16 -12.39 9.67 -10.46
CA LYS A 16 -13.14 10.51 -9.51
C LYS A 16 -12.33 10.88 -8.27
N LEU A 17 -11.47 9.99 -7.81
CA LEU A 17 -10.63 10.18 -6.61
C LEU A 17 -9.20 10.63 -6.95
N GLY A 18 -8.89 10.94 -8.21
CA GLY A 18 -7.52 11.20 -8.67
C GLY A 18 -6.83 12.33 -7.89
N PHE A 19 -7.57 13.40 -7.60
CA PHE A 19 -7.06 14.50 -6.78
C PHE A 19 -6.73 14.07 -5.34
N PHE A 20 -7.55 13.19 -4.74
CA PHE A 20 -7.28 12.62 -3.42
C PHE A 20 -6.07 11.69 -3.45
N ILE A 21 -5.92 10.85 -4.49
CA ILE A 21 -4.75 9.97 -4.67
C ILE A 21 -3.48 10.83 -4.69
N ARG A 22 -3.47 11.90 -5.50
CA ARG A 22 -2.33 12.82 -5.61
C ARG A 22 -2.04 13.53 -4.28
N SER A 23 -3.08 14.06 -3.64
CA SER A 23 -2.94 14.78 -2.37
C SER A 23 -2.36 13.88 -1.28
N LEU A 24 -2.91 12.66 -1.14
CA LEU A 24 -2.43 11.67 -0.18
C LEU A 24 -0.99 11.26 -0.44
N HIS A 25 -0.62 11.01 -1.71
CA HIS A 25 0.75 10.69 -2.07
C HIS A 25 1.74 11.80 -1.69
N LEU A 26 1.38 13.07 -1.95
CA LEU A 26 2.22 14.21 -1.60
C LEU A 26 2.39 14.36 -0.08
N GLN A 27 1.30 14.19 0.68
CA GLN A 27 1.34 14.23 2.15
C GLN A 27 2.21 13.11 2.73
N LEU A 28 2.06 11.87 2.24
CA LEU A 28 2.89 10.75 2.67
C LEU A 28 4.36 10.97 2.34
N LYS A 29 4.68 11.56 1.19
CA LYS A 29 6.06 11.92 0.82
C LYS A 29 6.66 12.94 1.79
N GLN A 30 5.91 13.98 2.14
CA GLN A 30 6.34 14.98 3.10
C GLN A 30 6.58 14.36 4.49
N LEU A 31 5.60 13.61 5.01
CA LEU A 31 5.70 12.93 6.30
C LEU A 31 6.87 11.94 6.32
N HIS A 32 7.13 11.24 5.22
CA HIS A 32 8.28 10.35 5.12
C HIS A 32 9.61 11.10 5.21
N GLN A 33 9.73 12.28 4.59
CA GLN A 33 10.94 13.12 4.70
C GLN A 33 11.16 13.64 6.12
N GLU A 34 10.09 14.10 6.77
CA GLU A 34 10.11 14.53 8.17
C GLU A 34 10.48 13.37 9.10
N GLN A 35 9.91 12.19 8.85
CA GLN A 35 10.18 10.99 9.62
C GLN A 35 11.61 10.49 9.40
N ALA A 36 12.12 10.46 8.17
CA ALA A 36 13.48 10.01 7.85
C ALA A 36 14.56 10.91 8.50
N THR A 37 14.23 12.19 8.72
CA THR A 37 15.10 13.11 9.46
C THR A 37 15.20 12.72 10.94
N ASN A 38 14.11 12.22 11.53
CA ASN A 38 14.01 11.88 12.95
C ASN A 38 14.30 10.39 13.27
N LEU A 39 13.98 9.48 12.35
CA LEU A 39 14.16 8.03 12.46
C LEU A 39 15.20 7.59 11.42
N GLN A 40 16.45 7.49 11.88
CA GLN A 40 17.59 7.14 11.02
C GLN A 40 17.70 5.65 10.70
N LYS A 41 16.79 4.82 11.24
CA LYS A 41 16.88 3.36 11.11
C LYS A 41 15.56 2.74 10.67
N PRO A 42 15.59 1.71 9.81
CA PRO A 42 14.44 0.88 9.54
C PRO A 42 13.86 0.32 10.83
N PHE A 43 12.54 0.19 10.88
CA PHE A 43 11.83 -0.39 12.01
C PHE A 43 10.77 -1.37 11.51
N THR A 44 10.47 -2.38 12.33
CA THR A 44 9.46 -3.38 12.02
C THR A 44 8.07 -2.85 12.32
N VAL A 45 7.16 -3.03 11.37
CA VAL A 45 5.73 -2.76 11.52
C VAL A 45 4.93 -4.05 11.31
N TYR A 46 3.73 -4.08 11.86
CA TYR A 46 2.83 -5.23 11.77
C TYR A 46 1.53 -4.82 11.09
N ARG A 47 1.05 -5.68 10.18
CA ARG A 47 -0.21 -5.47 9.46
C ARG A 47 -0.99 -6.78 9.41
N GLY A 48 -2.26 -6.72 9.79
CA GLY A 48 -3.21 -7.78 9.52
C GLY A 48 -3.79 -7.66 8.11
N GLN A 49 -3.88 -8.77 7.38
CA GLN A 49 -4.52 -8.83 6.08
C GLN A 49 -5.28 -10.15 5.94
N GLY A 50 -6.59 -10.06 5.74
CA GLY A 50 -7.39 -11.22 5.34
C GLY A 50 -7.02 -11.66 3.92
N MET A 51 -6.84 -12.95 3.73
CA MET A 51 -6.42 -13.56 2.47
C MET A 51 -7.19 -14.86 2.27
N ASN A 52 -7.57 -15.17 1.03
CA ASN A 52 -8.17 -16.46 0.74
C ASN A 52 -7.07 -17.56 0.79
N LYS A 53 -7.48 -18.82 0.88
CA LYS A 53 -6.54 -19.93 1.05
C LYS A 53 -5.59 -20.11 -0.15
N GLU A 54 -6.07 -19.80 -1.36
CA GLU A 54 -5.29 -19.94 -2.59
C GLU A 54 -4.18 -18.90 -2.68
N ASP A 55 -4.52 -17.62 -2.46
CA ASP A 55 -3.56 -16.52 -2.39
C ASP A 55 -2.52 -16.76 -1.29
N PHE A 56 -2.94 -17.34 -0.16
CA PHE A 56 -2.02 -17.70 0.92
C PHE A 56 -1.05 -18.80 0.50
N GLN A 57 -1.53 -19.84 -0.20
CA GLN A 57 -0.66 -20.89 -0.72
C GLN A 57 0.34 -20.34 -1.75
N ASN A 58 -0.12 -19.49 -2.66
CA ASN A 58 0.73 -18.81 -3.63
C ASN A 58 1.83 -17.97 -2.93
N LEU A 59 1.51 -17.34 -1.80
CA LEU A 59 2.49 -16.59 -1.01
C LEU A 59 3.56 -17.50 -0.39
N LEU A 60 3.17 -18.67 0.11
CA LEU A 60 4.10 -19.66 0.65
C LEU A 60 5.01 -20.21 -0.44
N ASP A 61 4.45 -20.54 -1.61
CA ASP A 61 5.18 -21.12 -2.73
C ASP A 61 6.12 -20.12 -3.40
N SER A 62 5.89 -18.81 -3.21
CA SER A 62 6.72 -17.71 -3.72
C SER A 62 7.67 -17.13 -2.66
N GLN A 63 7.96 -17.86 -1.59
CA GLN A 63 8.88 -17.41 -0.53
C GLN A 63 10.25 -16.99 -1.10
N GLY A 64 10.74 -15.83 -0.67
CA GLY A 64 11.95 -15.21 -1.22
C GLY A 64 11.70 -14.33 -2.46
N GLY A 65 10.48 -14.33 -3.00
CA GLY A 65 10.03 -13.41 -4.05
C GLY A 65 9.65 -12.01 -3.54
N LEU A 66 9.13 -11.18 -4.45
CA LEU A 66 8.64 -9.83 -4.16
C LEU A 66 7.12 -9.81 -4.07
N LEU A 67 6.59 -9.09 -3.08
CA LEU A 67 5.16 -8.82 -2.93
C LEU A 67 4.88 -7.36 -3.28
N SER A 68 4.01 -7.13 -4.27
CA SER A 68 3.60 -5.79 -4.70
C SER A 68 2.15 -5.49 -4.30
N PHE A 69 1.84 -4.21 -4.12
CA PHE A 69 0.51 -3.74 -3.79
C PHE A 69 0.17 -2.53 -4.66
N ASN A 70 -1.05 -2.50 -5.21
CA ASN A 70 -1.53 -1.38 -6.02
C ASN A 70 -2.24 -0.29 -5.20
N ASN A 71 -2.32 -0.46 -3.88
CA ASN A 71 -3.00 0.43 -2.95
C ASN A 71 -2.06 0.91 -1.83
N PHE A 72 -2.43 1.99 -1.14
CA PHE A 72 -1.69 2.45 0.03
C PHE A 72 -1.78 1.44 1.18
N LEU A 73 -0.66 1.23 1.87
CA LEU A 73 -0.59 0.38 3.06
C LEU A 73 -0.87 1.20 4.32
N SER A 74 -1.53 0.57 5.28
CA SER A 74 -1.80 1.11 6.61
C SER A 74 -1.29 0.14 7.67
#